data_AF-A0A964P0T8-F1
#
_entry.id   AF-A0A964P0T8-F1
#
_cell.length_a   1.000
_cell.length_b   1.000
_cell.length_c   1.000
_cell.angle_alpha   90.00
_cell.angle_beta   90.00
_cell.angle_gamma   90.00
#
_symmetry.space_group_name_H-M   'P 1'
#
loop_
_entity.id
_entity.type
_entity.pdbx_description
1 polymer ?
#
loop_
_entity_poly.entity_id
_entity_poly.type
_entity_poly.pdbx_seq_one_letter_code
_entity_poly.pdbx_strand_id
1 'polypeptide(L)'
;MEAIGHPTFVTAAQETDWDYKRASYGRLSTRHLGVEAGLGTLGLEVNILTPEFGPRIYLTGILTELELEPDERITEQVCIGESCSRCLHACPADAVQHFGIDKRACAGEAQEYGFMTMLQYMERVIDAPAVERAAMLKKRDMYGFWQGLLRVVGSFGDCPRCLAVCPVGNDYHLHLVDHQKVIPERTPAKLALGKRWKADRLEGKPVAGLSPWNERWVGPEGYKGMVAKQLAAFKRKTPE
;
A
#
# COMPACT_ATOMS: atom_id res chain seq x y z
N MET A 1 -21.71 0.53 -22.32
CA MET A 1 -22.24 -0.73 -21.78
C MET A 1 -23.74 -0.60 -21.54
N GLU A 2 -24.17 0.33 -20.69
CA GLU A 2 -25.62 0.54 -20.46
C GLU A 2 -26.39 0.97 -21.72
N ALA A 3 -25.81 1.86 -22.53
CA ALA A 3 -26.42 2.30 -23.79
C ALA A 3 -26.65 1.17 -24.82
N ILE A 4 -25.96 0.04 -24.68
CA ILE A 4 -26.14 -1.15 -25.53
C ILE A 4 -26.86 -2.28 -24.79
N GLY A 5 -27.54 -1.98 -23.67
CA GLY A 5 -28.42 -2.92 -22.97
C GLY A 5 -27.78 -3.81 -21.92
N HIS A 6 -26.51 -3.55 -21.54
CA HIS A 6 -25.82 -4.33 -20.49
C HIS A 6 -25.79 -3.54 -19.19
N PRO A 7 -26.49 -3.99 -18.13
CA PRO A 7 -26.46 -3.36 -16.82
C PRO A 7 -25.04 -3.24 -16.28
N THR A 8 -24.72 -2.13 -15.61
CA THR A 8 -23.42 -1.94 -14.98
C THR A 8 -23.53 -1.50 -13.53
N PHE A 9 -22.53 -1.87 -12.75
CA PHE A 9 -22.36 -1.44 -11.37
C PHE A 9 -20.92 -1.03 -11.13
N VAL A 10 -20.71 0.25 -10.82
CA VAL A 10 -19.39 0.76 -10.46
C VAL A 10 -19.16 0.46 -8.98
N THR A 11 -18.11 -0.30 -8.68
CA THR A 11 -17.70 -0.51 -7.28
C THR A 11 -17.19 0.81 -6.73
N ALA A 12 -17.61 1.22 -5.54
CA ALA A 12 -16.99 2.37 -4.93
C ALA A 12 -15.57 2.00 -4.47
N ALA A 13 -14.59 2.84 -4.80
CA ALA A 13 -13.19 2.62 -4.43
C ALA A 13 -12.98 2.61 -2.89
N GLN A 14 -13.96 3.12 -2.14
CA GLN A 14 -13.97 3.26 -0.69
C GLN A 14 -15.34 2.80 -0.16
N GLU A 15 -15.53 1.49 -0.05
CA GLU A 15 -16.73 0.90 0.54
C GLU A 15 -16.46 0.50 1.99
N THR A 16 -17.43 0.78 2.86
CA THR A 16 -17.52 0.16 4.18
C THR A 16 -18.84 -0.59 4.23
N ASP A 17 -18.75 -1.90 4.03
CA ASP A 17 -19.86 -2.82 4.27
C ASP A 17 -19.86 -3.20 5.75
N TRP A 18 -20.89 -2.72 6.46
CA TRP A 18 -21.03 -2.87 7.92
C TRP A 18 -21.37 -4.28 8.36
N ASP A 19 -21.78 -5.16 7.44
CA ASP A 19 -22.06 -6.58 7.71
C ASP A 19 -20.76 -7.42 7.74
N TYR A 20 -19.68 -6.89 7.17
CA TYR A 20 -18.35 -7.49 7.33
C TYR A 20 -17.71 -7.08 8.67
N LYS A 21 -16.44 -7.47 8.88
CA LYS A 21 -15.69 -7.14 10.11
C LYS A 21 -15.84 -5.65 10.48
N ARG A 22 -15.57 -5.31 11.76
CA ARG A 22 -15.62 -3.95 12.37
C ARG A 22 -14.66 -2.90 11.75
N ALA A 23 -14.43 -2.88 10.44
CA ALA A 23 -13.57 -1.92 9.73
C ALA A 23 -14.08 -1.70 8.29
N SER A 24 -13.45 -0.79 7.55
CA SER A 24 -13.77 -0.51 6.14
C SER A 24 -13.38 -1.68 5.23
N TYR A 25 -14.37 -2.52 4.90
CA TYR A 25 -14.25 -3.59 3.92
C TYR A 25 -15.20 -3.31 2.75
N GLY A 26 -14.67 -3.37 1.53
CA GLY A 26 -15.47 -3.46 0.32
C GLY A 26 -15.79 -4.91 -0.03
N ARG A 27 -16.80 -5.09 -0.89
CA ARG A 27 -17.23 -6.42 -1.34
C ARG A 27 -16.19 -7.11 -2.23
N LEU A 28 -15.41 -6.31 -2.96
CA LEU A 28 -14.34 -6.78 -3.82
C LEU A 28 -13.04 -6.06 -3.50
N SER A 29 -11.92 -6.77 -3.62
CA SER A 29 -10.60 -6.16 -3.50
C SER A 29 -10.12 -5.68 -4.86
N THR A 30 -10.17 -4.37 -5.09
CA THR A 30 -9.72 -3.75 -6.34
C THR A 30 -8.28 -4.10 -6.69
N ARG A 31 -7.39 -4.25 -5.70
CA ARG A 31 -6.00 -4.71 -5.92
C ARG A 31 -5.94 -6.11 -6.53
N HIS A 32 -6.75 -7.04 -6.05
CA HIS A 32 -6.80 -8.40 -6.59
C HIS A 32 -7.48 -8.43 -7.95
N LEU A 33 -8.54 -7.63 -8.16
CA LEU A 33 -9.13 -7.43 -9.49
C LEU A 33 -8.08 -6.93 -10.50
N GLY A 34 -7.23 -5.97 -10.10
CA GLY A 34 -6.15 -5.48 -10.96
C GLY A 34 -5.08 -6.54 -11.27
N VAL A 35 -4.81 -7.47 -10.35
CA VAL A 35 -3.92 -8.61 -10.63
C VAL A 35 -4.57 -9.58 -11.61
N GLU A 36 -5.84 -9.90 -11.41
CA GLU A 36 -6.62 -10.77 -12.30
C GLU A 36 -6.73 -10.20 -13.72
N ALA A 37 -6.93 -8.89 -13.84
CA ALA A 37 -7.02 -8.16 -15.12
C ALA A 37 -5.65 -7.83 -15.74
N GLY A 38 -4.55 -8.44 -15.26
CA GLY A 38 -3.24 -8.25 -15.88
C GLY A 38 -2.60 -6.86 -15.71
N LEU A 39 -3.11 -6.01 -14.82
CA LEU A 39 -2.56 -4.66 -14.63
C LEU A 39 -1.22 -4.65 -13.88
N GLY A 40 -0.98 -5.65 -13.04
CA GLY A 40 0.18 -5.68 -12.15
C GLY A 40 0.26 -6.88 -11.23
N THR A 41 1.21 -6.84 -10.30
CA THR A 41 1.40 -7.88 -9.26
C THR A 41 1.53 -7.24 -7.89
N LEU A 42 1.33 -7.99 -6.81
CA LEU A 42 1.44 -7.43 -5.45
C LEU A 42 2.91 -7.20 -5.04
N GLY A 43 3.23 -5.98 -4.61
CA GLY A 43 4.51 -5.60 -4.00
C GLY A 43 4.71 -6.17 -2.59
N LEU A 44 5.93 -6.03 -2.05
CA LEU A 44 6.31 -6.58 -0.73
C LEU A 44 5.40 -6.02 0.37
N GLU A 45 4.99 -4.76 0.22
CA GLU A 45 4.05 -4.03 1.05
C GLU A 45 2.56 -4.26 0.71
N VAL A 46 2.23 -5.28 -0.08
CA VAL A 46 0.88 -5.72 -0.47
C VAL A 46 0.01 -4.71 -1.24
N ASN A 47 0.61 -3.66 -1.79
CA ASN A 47 -0.03 -2.83 -2.81
C ASN A 47 0.18 -3.44 -4.19
N ILE A 48 -0.74 -3.18 -5.13
CA ILE A 48 -0.51 -3.55 -6.52
C ILE A 48 0.61 -2.68 -7.10
N LEU A 49 1.49 -3.27 -7.89
CA LEU A 49 2.53 -2.60 -8.64
C LEU A 49 2.28 -2.84 -10.13
N THR A 50 2.06 -1.75 -10.85
CA THR A 50 2.04 -1.76 -12.32
C THR A 50 3.45 -1.51 -12.85
N PRO A 51 3.83 -2.05 -14.02
CA PRO A 51 5.15 -1.78 -14.60
C PRO A 51 5.41 -0.29 -14.84
N GLU A 52 4.40 0.45 -15.29
CA GLU A 52 4.55 1.86 -15.71
C GLU A 52 4.48 2.85 -14.55
N PHE A 53 3.56 2.67 -13.60
CA PHE A 53 3.29 3.65 -12.53
C PHE A 53 3.64 3.13 -11.13
N GLY A 54 4.09 1.88 -11.03
CA GLY A 54 4.34 1.23 -9.74
C GLY A 54 3.07 1.23 -8.88
N PRO A 55 3.19 1.61 -7.59
CA PRO A 55 2.05 1.65 -6.68
C PRO A 55 1.21 2.92 -6.75
N ARG A 56 1.57 3.90 -7.59
CA ARG A 56 1.00 5.26 -7.57
C ARG A 56 -0.21 5.37 -8.48
N ILE A 57 -1.17 4.48 -8.25
CA ILE A 57 -2.42 4.41 -9.00
C ILE A 57 -3.62 4.28 -8.06
N TYR A 58 -4.77 4.77 -8.52
CA TYR A 58 -6.06 4.43 -7.94
C TYR A 58 -6.74 3.38 -8.81
N LEU A 59 -7.34 2.40 -8.16
CA LEU A 59 -8.10 1.35 -8.83
C LEU A 59 -9.58 1.48 -8.51
N THR A 60 -10.39 1.25 -9.53
CA THR A 60 -11.84 1.02 -9.41
C THR A 60 -12.21 -0.17 -10.31
N GLY A 61 -13.38 -0.74 -10.07
CA GLY A 61 -13.95 -1.81 -10.87
C GLY A 61 -15.33 -1.41 -11.40
N ILE A 62 -15.64 -1.89 -12.60
CA ILE A 62 -17.00 -1.83 -13.16
C ILE A 62 -17.43 -3.26 -13.40
N LEU A 63 -18.47 -3.69 -12.69
CA LEU A 63 -19.12 -4.97 -12.94
C LEU A 63 -20.16 -4.76 -14.06
N THR A 64 -20.23 -5.72 -14.98
CA THR A 64 -21.13 -5.65 -16.13
C THR A 64 -21.53 -7.06 -16.54
N GLU A 65 -22.74 -7.19 -17.12
CA GLU A 65 -23.18 -8.42 -17.78
C GLU A 65 -22.71 -8.51 -19.23
N LEU A 66 -21.97 -7.50 -19.72
CA LEU A 66 -21.33 -7.55 -21.02
C LEU A 66 -20.27 -8.65 -21.03
N GLU A 67 -20.40 -9.59 -21.97
CA GLU A 67 -19.39 -10.61 -22.21
C GLU A 67 -18.16 -9.95 -22.86
N LEU A 68 -17.00 -10.11 -22.20
CA LEU A 68 -15.73 -9.52 -22.57
C LEU A 68 -14.67 -10.61 -22.58
N GLU A 69 -13.78 -10.57 -23.57
CA GLU A 69 -12.58 -11.40 -23.56
C GLU A 69 -11.68 -10.96 -22.38
N PRO A 70 -11.30 -11.87 -21.47
CA PRO A 70 -10.49 -11.53 -20.31
C PRO A 70 -9.01 -11.35 -20.70
N ASP A 71 -8.35 -10.41 -20.06
CA ASP A 71 -6.90 -10.30 -20.09
C ASP A 71 -6.23 -11.44 -19.28
N GLU A 72 -4.97 -11.72 -19.60
CA GLU A 72 -4.16 -12.67 -18.84
C GLU A 72 -3.41 -11.99 -17.69
N ARG A 73 -3.21 -12.74 -16.60
CA ARG A 73 -2.40 -12.25 -15.48
C ARG A 73 -0.94 -12.11 -15.89
N ILE A 74 -0.29 -11.08 -15.35
CA ILE A 74 1.16 -10.99 -15.36
C ILE A 74 1.71 -12.07 -14.40
N THR A 75 2.45 -13.03 -14.95
CA THR A 75 3.01 -14.17 -14.18
C THR A 75 4.38 -13.88 -13.57
N GLU A 76 5.14 -12.93 -14.15
CA GLU A 76 6.39 -12.47 -13.59
C GLU A 76 6.19 -11.25 -12.69
N GLN A 77 6.79 -11.27 -11.51
CA GLN A 77 6.58 -10.28 -10.47
C GLN A 77 7.23 -8.94 -10.84
N VAL A 78 6.44 -7.88 -10.74
CA VAL A 78 6.83 -6.50 -11.01
C VAL A 78 7.76 -5.99 -9.91
N CYS A 79 7.51 -6.36 -8.65
CA CYS A 79 8.33 -5.94 -7.52
C CYS A 79 9.76 -6.49 -7.60
N ILE A 80 10.73 -5.66 -7.21
CA ILE A 80 12.16 -6.02 -7.09
C ILE A 80 12.41 -6.95 -5.88
N GLY A 81 11.52 -6.94 -4.89
CA GLY A 81 11.54 -7.82 -3.73
C GLY A 81 12.54 -7.43 -2.65
N GLU A 82 13.03 -8.44 -1.94
CA GLU A 82 13.80 -8.31 -0.70
C GLU A 82 15.17 -7.64 -0.93
N SER A 83 15.70 -7.78 -2.14
CA SER A 83 16.93 -7.09 -2.56
C SER A 83 16.77 -5.56 -2.58
N CYS A 84 15.55 -5.05 -2.72
CA CYS A 84 15.20 -3.64 -2.65
C CYS A 84 14.79 -3.24 -1.23
N SER A 85 13.74 -3.86 -0.68
CA SER A 85 13.20 -3.63 0.68
C SER A 85 12.99 -2.15 1.07
N ARG A 86 12.85 -1.24 0.11
CA ARG A 86 12.71 0.21 0.41
C ARG A 86 11.44 0.53 1.20
N CYS A 87 10.33 -0.14 0.89
CA CYS A 87 9.08 -0.03 1.64
C CYS A 87 9.22 -0.48 3.10
N LEU A 88 9.95 -1.57 3.37
CA LEU A 88 10.31 -2.01 4.71
C LEU A 88 11.12 -0.95 5.45
N HIS A 89 12.13 -0.38 4.79
CA HIS A 89 13.00 0.61 5.41
C HIS A 89 12.28 1.90 5.79
N ALA A 90 11.34 2.34 4.97
CA ALA A 90 10.58 3.57 5.18
C ALA A 90 9.39 3.42 6.13
N CYS A 91 8.99 2.19 6.50
CA CYS A 91 7.82 1.99 7.36
C CYS A 91 8.13 2.38 8.81
N PRO A 92 7.49 3.43 9.39
CA PRO A 92 7.81 3.90 10.74
C PRO A 92 7.42 2.88 11.83
N ALA A 93 6.30 2.17 11.65
CA ALA A 93 5.81 1.16 12.58
C ALA A 93 6.32 -0.27 12.31
N ASP A 94 7.27 -0.44 11.38
CA ASP A 94 7.78 -1.76 10.96
C ASP A 94 6.67 -2.77 10.61
N ALA A 95 5.59 -2.25 10.02
CA ALA A 95 4.38 -3.02 9.69
C ALA A 95 4.50 -3.83 8.41
N VAL A 96 5.43 -3.49 7.51
CA VAL A 96 5.66 -4.26 6.27
C VAL A 96 6.28 -5.60 6.64
N GLN A 97 5.64 -6.69 6.23
CA GLN A 97 6.11 -8.06 6.39
C GLN A 97 6.53 -8.62 5.01
N HIS A 98 6.98 -9.88 4.97
CA HIS A 98 7.28 -10.56 3.72
C HIS A 98 5.97 -11.01 3.07
N PHE A 99 5.53 -10.31 2.01
CA PHE A 99 4.23 -10.52 1.36
C PHE A 99 3.01 -10.22 2.24
N GLY A 100 3.20 -9.42 3.28
CA GLY A 100 2.17 -9.14 4.27
C GLY A 100 2.28 -7.72 4.82
N ILE A 101 1.23 -7.31 5.54
CA ILE A 101 1.26 -6.08 6.32
C ILE A 101 0.56 -6.31 7.64
N ASP A 102 1.21 -5.93 8.74
CA ASP A 102 0.54 -5.79 10.02
C ASP A 102 -0.39 -4.57 9.95
N LYS A 103 -1.66 -4.84 9.66
CA LYS A 103 -2.68 -3.79 9.50
C LYS A 103 -2.88 -2.98 10.78
N ARG A 104 -2.67 -3.56 11.97
CA ARG A 104 -2.88 -2.84 13.24
C ARG A 104 -1.75 -1.84 13.46
N ALA A 105 -0.50 -2.27 13.27
CA ALA A 105 0.65 -1.38 13.34
C ALA A 105 0.60 -0.30 12.24
N CYS A 106 0.22 -0.68 11.01
CA CYS A 106 0.08 0.26 9.90
C CYS A 106 -1.03 1.28 10.15
N ALA A 107 -2.17 0.89 10.70
CA ALA A 107 -3.30 1.79 10.93
C ALA A 107 -2.97 2.93 11.89
N GLY A 108 -2.09 2.75 12.88
CA GLY A 108 -1.68 3.84 13.77
C GLY A 108 -0.99 4.98 13.01
N GLU A 109 -0.17 4.64 12.02
CA GLU A 109 0.56 5.60 11.18
C GLU A 109 -0.30 6.13 10.04
N ALA A 110 -1.10 5.24 9.43
CA ALA A 110 -2.02 5.58 8.35
C ALA A 110 -3.32 6.22 8.86
N GLN A 111 -3.52 6.42 10.16
CA GLN A 111 -4.70 7.12 10.68
C GLN A 111 -4.29 8.03 11.83
N GLU A 112 -3.25 8.85 11.61
CA GLU A 112 -2.72 9.78 12.61
C GLU A 112 -3.84 10.63 13.26
N TYR A 113 -4.85 11.04 12.47
CA TYR A 113 -6.04 11.76 12.96
C TYR A 113 -7.35 10.98 12.76
N GLY A 114 -7.28 9.66 12.71
CA GLY A 114 -8.47 8.83 12.54
C GLY A 114 -9.43 8.88 13.73
N PHE A 115 -10.60 8.26 13.54
CA PHE A 115 -11.67 8.25 14.52
C PHE A 115 -11.23 7.84 15.94
N MET A 116 -10.47 6.75 16.06
CA MET A 116 -10.01 6.27 17.38
C MET A 116 -9.04 7.23 18.05
N THR A 117 -8.10 7.79 17.30
CA THR A 117 -7.15 8.79 17.82
C THR A 117 -7.90 10.03 18.29
N MET A 118 -8.92 10.45 17.55
CA MET A 118 -9.74 11.59 17.92
C MET A 118 -10.60 11.33 19.16
N LEU A 119 -11.22 10.15 19.28
CA LEU A 119 -11.97 9.79 20.49
C LEU A 119 -11.08 9.85 21.74
N GLN A 120 -9.88 9.27 21.68
CA GLN A 120 -8.91 9.33 22.77
C GLN A 120 -8.46 10.77 23.05
N TYR A 121 -8.31 11.59 22.02
CA TYR A 121 -8.00 13.00 22.19
C TYR A 121 -9.14 13.75 22.91
N MET A 122 -10.38 13.51 22.52
CA MET A 122 -11.56 14.13 23.15
C MET A 122 -11.74 13.68 24.59
N GLU A 123 -11.50 12.40 24.91
CA GLU A 123 -11.48 11.87 26.27
C GLU A 123 -10.48 12.66 27.13
N ARG A 124 -9.24 12.85 26.64
CA ARG A 124 -8.24 13.69 27.32
C ARG A 124 -8.68 15.14 27.51
N VAL A 125 -9.40 15.73 26.54
CA VAL A 125 -9.94 17.09 26.67
C VAL A 125 -11.04 17.16 27.74
N ILE A 126 -11.89 16.14 27.82
CA ILE A 126 -12.96 16.04 28.81
C ILE A 126 -12.38 15.92 30.22
N ASP A 127 -11.31 15.14 30.39
CA ASP A 127 -10.66 14.91 31.68
C ASP A 127 -9.73 16.07 32.11
N ALA A 128 -9.34 16.94 31.18
CA ALA A 128 -8.44 18.05 31.46
C ALA A 128 -9.09 19.17 32.31
N PRO A 129 -8.30 19.91 33.12
CA PRO A 129 -8.76 21.09 33.83
C PRO A 129 -9.35 22.14 32.87
N ALA A 130 -10.39 22.86 33.31
CA ALA A 130 -11.10 23.83 32.47
C ALA A 130 -10.18 24.90 31.84
N VAL A 131 -9.13 25.30 32.57
CA VAL A 131 -8.14 26.30 32.11
C VAL A 131 -7.29 25.82 30.93
N GLU A 132 -7.15 24.49 30.74
CA GLU A 132 -6.32 23.89 29.69
C GLU A 132 -7.12 23.55 28.43
N ARG A 133 -8.43 23.27 28.56
CA ARG A 133 -9.29 22.80 27.46
C ARG A 133 -9.26 23.72 26.25
N ALA A 134 -9.35 25.03 26.47
CA ALA A 134 -9.33 26.02 25.39
C ALA A 134 -8.00 26.03 24.61
N ALA A 135 -6.88 25.72 25.29
CA ALA A 135 -5.58 25.61 24.64
C ALA A 135 -5.44 24.30 23.87
N MET A 136 -6.00 23.20 24.39
CA MET A 136 -6.01 21.90 23.71
C MET A 136 -6.72 22.01 22.36
N LEU A 137 -7.92 22.59 22.29
CA LEU A 137 -8.68 22.76 21.04
C LEU A 137 -7.94 23.54 19.93
N LYS A 138 -6.82 24.21 20.24
CA LYS A 138 -5.98 24.95 19.28
C LYS A 138 -4.68 24.22 18.92
N LYS A 139 -4.50 22.99 19.39
CA LYS A 139 -3.32 22.16 19.09
C LYS A 139 -3.42 21.53 17.70
N ARG A 140 -2.27 21.07 17.22
CA ARG A 140 -2.10 20.37 15.95
C ARG A 140 -3.11 19.22 15.77
N ASP A 141 -3.39 18.48 16.82
CA ASP A 141 -4.28 17.30 16.75
C ASP A 141 -5.70 17.67 16.33
N MET A 142 -6.27 18.73 16.93
CA MET A 142 -7.60 19.23 16.56
C MET A 142 -7.62 19.78 15.14
N TYR A 143 -6.57 20.53 14.74
CA TYR A 143 -6.47 21.06 13.38
C TYR A 143 -6.31 19.94 12.34
N GLY A 144 -5.46 18.95 12.62
CA GLY A 144 -5.23 17.77 11.78
C GLY A 144 -6.50 16.95 11.62
N PHE A 145 -7.24 16.72 12.70
CA PHE A 145 -8.55 16.08 12.64
C PHE A 145 -9.54 16.87 11.79
N TRP A 146 -9.65 18.19 11.99
CA TRP A 146 -10.56 19.03 11.21
C TRP A 146 -10.24 19.02 9.71
N GLN A 147 -8.96 19.12 9.34
CA GLN A 147 -8.52 18.97 7.94
C GLN A 147 -8.81 17.56 7.39
N GLY A 148 -8.71 16.54 8.24
CA GLY A 148 -9.06 15.16 7.91
C GLY A 148 -10.55 14.99 7.57
N LEU A 149 -11.46 15.71 8.24
CA LEU A 149 -12.93 15.61 8.04
C LEU A 149 -13.38 15.91 6.60
N LEU A 150 -12.68 16.79 5.88
CA LEU A 150 -13.00 17.13 4.49
C LEU A 150 -12.73 15.99 3.50
N ARG A 151 -12.09 14.90 3.94
CA ARG A 151 -11.86 13.70 3.14
C ARG A 151 -12.74 12.58 3.71
N VAL A 152 -13.88 12.33 3.05
CA VAL A 152 -14.87 11.24 3.24
C VAL A 152 -14.54 10.29 4.41
N VAL A 153 -15.09 10.57 5.61
CA VAL A 153 -14.91 9.85 6.90
C VAL A 153 -13.73 10.31 7.80
N GLY A 154 -13.15 11.50 7.63
CA GLY A 154 -12.27 12.07 8.67
C GLY A 154 -10.98 11.31 8.97
N SER A 155 -10.73 10.21 8.26
CA SER A 155 -9.81 9.14 8.66
C SER A 155 -8.92 8.66 7.53
N PHE A 156 -8.76 9.46 6.46
CA PHE A 156 -7.63 9.28 5.56
C PHE A 156 -6.39 9.94 6.18
N GLY A 157 -5.80 9.27 7.16
CA GLY A 157 -4.34 9.28 7.13
C GLY A 157 -3.97 8.48 5.88
N ASP A 158 -3.18 9.07 5.01
CA ASP A 158 -2.36 8.24 4.14
C ASP A 158 -0.98 8.29 4.76
N CYS A 159 -0.40 7.14 5.03
CA CYS A 159 1.03 7.05 5.25
C CYS A 159 1.62 6.62 3.89
N PRO A 160 1.92 7.57 2.98
CA PRO A 160 2.32 7.24 1.61
C PRO A 160 3.76 6.72 1.56
N ARG A 161 4.46 6.63 2.70
CA ARG A 161 5.90 6.38 2.79
C ARG A 161 6.32 5.17 1.96
N CYS A 162 5.64 4.04 2.08
CA CYS A 162 5.99 2.83 1.33
C CYS A 162 5.73 2.97 -0.18
N LEU A 163 4.69 3.69 -0.59
CA LEU A 163 4.35 3.97 -2.00
C LEU A 163 5.35 4.96 -2.62
N ALA A 164 5.71 6.01 -1.86
CA ALA A 164 6.57 7.10 -2.29
C ALA A 164 8.02 6.64 -2.52
N VAL A 165 8.54 5.76 -1.66
CA VAL A 165 9.91 5.25 -1.80
C VAL A 165 10.03 4.11 -2.82
N CYS A 166 8.92 3.55 -3.31
CA CYS A 166 8.95 2.43 -4.23
C CYS A 166 9.56 2.85 -5.58
N PRO A 167 10.67 2.23 -6.01
CA PRO A 167 11.37 2.63 -7.23
C PRO A 167 10.74 2.07 -8.51
N VAL A 168 9.69 1.26 -8.40
CA VAL A 168 8.96 0.73 -9.55
C VAL A 168 8.11 1.84 -10.15
N GLY A 169 8.08 1.92 -11.48
CA GLY A 169 7.35 2.94 -12.23
C GLY A 169 8.26 4.04 -12.78
N ASN A 170 7.96 4.51 -13.99
CA ASN A 170 8.74 5.51 -14.72
C ASN A 170 8.74 6.86 -13.99
N ASP A 171 7.62 7.20 -13.37
CA ASP A 171 7.41 8.44 -12.63
C ASP A 171 8.31 8.57 -11.38
N TYR A 172 8.75 7.45 -10.78
CA TYR A 172 9.71 7.51 -9.68
C TYR A 172 11.03 8.15 -10.12
N HIS A 173 11.59 7.66 -11.23
CA HIS A 173 12.87 8.15 -11.74
C HIS A 173 12.78 9.56 -12.32
N LEU A 174 11.61 9.92 -12.86
CA LEU A 174 11.37 11.24 -13.44
C LEU A 174 11.11 12.33 -12.39
N HIS A 175 10.44 11.99 -11.28
CA HIS A 175 9.89 13.02 -10.38
C HIS A 175 10.21 12.81 -8.89
N LEU A 176 10.46 11.58 -8.45
CA LEU A 176 10.54 11.27 -7.03
C LEU A 176 11.95 10.93 -6.55
N VAL A 177 12.85 10.53 -7.44
CA VAL A 177 14.16 10.00 -7.07
C VAL A 177 14.95 10.97 -6.18
N ASP A 178 15.00 12.26 -6.49
CA ASP A 178 15.79 13.22 -5.73
C ASP A 178 15.26 13.42 -4.30
N HIS A 179 13.95 13.31 -4.13
CA HIS A 179 13.28 13.48 -2.84
C HIS A 179 13.21 12.18 -2.02
N GLN A 180 13.08 11.04 -2.69
CA GLN A 180 12.76 9.75 -2.05
C GLN A 180 13.93 8.78 -2.01
N LYS A 181 15.06 9.06 -2.69
CA LYS A 181 16.23 8.18 -2.71
C LYS A 181 16.79 7.95 -1.31
N VAL A 182 16.85 9.01 -0.50
CA VAL A 182 17.28 8.95 0.90
C VAL A 182 16.07 8.60 1.78
N ILE A 183 16.20 7.56 2.60
CA ILE A 183 15.15 7.12 3.52
C ILE A 183 15.66 7.38 4.94
N PRO A 184 15.17 8.42 5.64
CA PRO A 184 15.63 8.77 6.99
C PRO A 184 15.45 7.63 8.01
N GLU A 185 14.39 6.85 7.88
CA GLU A 185 14.03 5.75 8.77
C GLU A 185 14.88 4.48 8.53
N ARG A 186 15.83 4.53 7.58
CA ARG A 186 16.70 3.40 7.22
C ARG A 186 17.76 3.14 8.28
N THR A 187 17.50 2.19 9.17
CA THR A 187 18.45 1.77 10.22
C THR A 187 19.22 0.49 9.85
N PRO A 188 20.39 0.23 10.49
CA PRO A 188 21.10 -1.04 10.34
C PRO A 188 20.24 -2.27 10.66
N ALA A 189 19.34 -2.18 11.63
CA ALA A 189 18.42 -3.24 12.00
C ALA A 189 17.45 -3.60 10.86
N LYS A 190 16.84 -2.59 10.21
CA LYS A 190 15.95 -2.81 9.06
C LYS A 190 16.68 -3.38 7.84
N LEU A 191 17.94 -2.99 7.65
CA LEU A 191 18.80 -3.56 6.60
C LEU A 191 19.13 -5.03 6.84
N ALA A 192 19.44 -5.39 8.09
CA ALA A 192 19.67 -6.78 8.48
C ALA A 192 18.40 -7.63 8.30
N LEU A 193 17.23 -7.07 8.62
CA LEU A 193 15.95 -7.75 8.46
C LEU A 193 15.66 -8.12 7.00
N GLY A 194 15.80 -7.17 6.06
CA GLY A 194 15.60 -7.45 4.63
C GLY A 194 16.57 -8.50 4.08
N LYS A 195 17.84 -8.47 4.52
CA LYS A 195 18.84 -9.50 4.17
C LYS A 195 18.45 -10.87 4.74
N ARG A 196 17.96 -10.92 5.98
CA ARG A 196 17.51 -12.15 6.64
C ARG A 196 16.34 -12.78 5.89
N TRP A 197 15.30 -12.03 5.54
CA TRP A 197 14.17 -12.56 4.77
C TRP A 197 14.58 -13.14 3.41
N LYS A 198 15.53 -12.49 2.73
CA LYS A 198 16.10 -13.03 1.50
C LYS A 198 16.78 -14.38 1.73
N ALA A 199 17.58 -14.50 2.79
CA ALA A 199 18.27 -15.76 3.13
C ALA A 199 17.27 -16.85 3.55
N ASP A 200 16.36 -16.53 4.46
CA ASP A 200 15.34 -17.46 4.97
C ASP A 200 14.50 -18.03 3.82
N ARG A 201 14.11 -17.20 2.84
CA ARG A 201 13.38 -17.66 1.65
C ARG A 201 14.21 -18.61 0.79
N LEU A 202 15.48 -18.30 0.53
CA LEU A 202 16.37 -19.17 -0.26
C LEU A 202 16.61 -20.52 0.41
N GLU A 203 16.55 -20.55 1.74
CA GLU A 203 16.70 -21.77 2.56
C GLU A 203 15.35 -22.48 2.81
N GLY A 204 14.23 -21.97 2.29
CA GLY A 204 12.90 -22.55 2.50
C GLY A 204 12.37 -22.43 3.94
N LYS A 205 12.93 -21.53 4.74
CA LYS A 205 12.47 -21.27 6.11
C LYS A 205 11.18 -20.45 6.11
N PRO A 206 10.34 -20.59 7.15
CA PRO A 206 9.15 -19.75 7.32
C PRO A 206 9.54 -18.26 7.40
N VAL A 207 8.92 -17.43 6.56
CA VAL A 207 9.09 -15.98 6.58
C VAL A 207 7.77 -15.32 6.98
N ALA A 208 7.83 -14.34 7.88
CA ALA A 208 6.65 -13.65 8.39
C ALA A 208 5.89 -12.97 7.25
N GLY A 209 4.61 -13.31 7.08
CA GLY A 209 3.72 -12.73 6.08
C GLY A 209 3.46 -13.65 4.88
N LEU A 210 4.33 -14.61 4.56
CA LEU A 210 4.08 -15.61 3.52
C LEU A 210 3.15 -16.72 4.06
N SER A 211 2.18 -17.11 3.25
CA SER A 211 1.18 -18.13 3.57
C SER A 211 0.72 -18.84 2.28
N PRO A 212 0.10 -20.01 2.37
CA PRO A 212 -0.48 -20.66 1.19
C PRO A 212 -1.51 -19.79 0.46
N TRP A 213 -2.15 -18.85 1.17
CA TRP A 213 -3.17 -17.97 0.60
C TRP A 213 -2.59 -16.87 -0.29
N ASN A 214 -1.51 -16.20 0.13
CA ASN A 214 -0.90 -15.12 -0.65
C ASN A 214 0.15 -15.61 -1.67
N GLU A 215 0.62 -16.85 -1.55
CA GLU A 215 1.48 -17.48 -2.56
C GLU A 215 0.84 -17.45 -3.96
N ARG A 216 -0.49 -17.63 -4.07
CA ARG A 216 -1.23 -17.48 -5.34
C ARG A 216 -1.00 -16.12 -6.01
N TRP A 217 -0.93 -15.05 -5.23
CA TRP A 217 -0.87 -13.67 -5.73
C TRP A 217 0.56 -13.19 -5.99
N VAL A 218 1.51 -13.87 -5.36
CA VAL A 218 2.92 -13.55 -5.37
C VAL A 218 3.67 -14.44 -6.35
N GLY A 219 3.21 -15.66 -6.57
CA GLY A 219 3.86 -16.72 -7.32
C GLY A 219 4.84 -17.54 -6.47
N PRO A 220 5.05 -18.83 -6.82
CA PRO A 220 5.86 -19.77 -6.04
C PRO A 220 7.34 -19.36 -5.96
N GLU A 221 7.81 -18.63 -6.95
CA GLU A 221 9.21 -18.19 -7.03
C GLU A 221 9.47 -16.84 -6.34
N GLY A 222 8.41 -16.20 -5.84
CA GLY A 222 8.45 -14.89 -5.20
C GLY A 222 8.92 -13.79 -6.14
N TYR A 223 9.59 -12.77 -5.61
CA TYR A 223 9.98 -11.61 -6.39
C TYR A 223 11.18 -11.87 -7.30
N LYS A 224 10.92 -11.85 -8.62
CA LYS A 224 11.94 -11.97 -9.68
C LYS A 224 12.41 -10.64 -10.28
N GLY A 225 11.74 -9.54 -9.93
CA GLY A 225 12.16 -8.20 -10.32
C GLY A 225 12.17 -7.97 -11.83
N MET A 226 11.04 -8.20 -12.51
CA MET A 226 10.86 -7.87 -13.93
C MET A 226 11.40 -6.46 -14.25
N VAL A 227 11.01 -5.48 -13.43
CA VAL A 227 11.39 -4.07 -13.60
C VAL A 227 12.88 -3.84 -13.35
N ALA A 228 13.50 -4.57 -12.43
CA ALA A 228 14.95 -4.50 -12.24
C ALA A 228 15.70 -4.99 -13.49
N LYS A 229 15.21 -6.05 -14.15
CA LYS A 229 15.77 -6.54 -15.42
C LYS A 229 15.55 -5.54 -16.56
N GLN A 230 14.35 -4.96 -16.66
CA GLN A 230 14.02 -3.94 -17.66
C GLN A 230 14.88 -2.68 -17.51
N LEU A 231 15.05 -2.17 -16.27
CA LEU A 231 15.93 -1.04 -15.97
C LEU A 231 17.39 -1.35 -16.29
N ALA A 232 17.87 -2.54 -15.94
CA ALA A 232 19.23 -2.97 -16.27
C ALA A 232 19.44 -3.07 -17.80
N ALA A 233 18.44 -3.58 -18.53
CA ALA A 233 18.48 -3.64 -20.00
C ALA A 233 18.44 -2.25 -20.63
N PHE A 234 17.64 -1.32 -20.10
CA PHE A 234 17.56 0.06 -20.55
C PHE A 234 18.90 0.79 -20.37
N LYS A 235 19.50 0.73 -19.17
CA LYS A 235 20.82 1.33 -18.89
C LYS A 235 21.94 0.77 -19.77
N ARG A 236 21.87 -0.50 -20.15
CA ARG A 236 22.84 -1.10 -21.10
C ARG A 236 22.69 -0.56 -22.53
N LYS A 237 21.48 -0.15 -22.93
CA LYS A 237 21.17 0.41 -24.25
C LYS A 237 21.39 1.93 -24.33
N THR A 238 21.44 2.60 -23.19
CA THR A 238 21.67 4.05 -23.09
C THR A 238 22.86 4.29 -22.14
N PRO A 239 24.11 4.03 -22.58
CA PRO A 239 25.28 4.42 -21.81
C PRO A 239 25.29 5.95 -21.70
N GLU A 240 25.55 6.47 -20.50
CA GLU A 240 25.84 7.89 -20.26
C GLU A 240 27.01 8.40 -21.11
#